data_AF-A0A8X6YDR0-F1
#
_entry.id   AF-A0A8X6YDR0-F1
#
_cell.length_a   1.000
_cell.length_b   1.000
_cell.length_c   1.000
_cell.angle_alpha   90.00
_cell.angle_beta   90.00
_cell.angle_gamma   90.00
#
_symmetry.space_group_name_H-M   'P 1'
#
loop_
_entity.id
_entity.type
_entity.pdbx_description
1 polymer ?
#
loop_
_entity_poly.entity_id
_entity_poly.type
_entity_poly.pdbx_seq_one_letter_code
_entity_poly.pdbx_strand_id
1 'polypeptide(L)'
;MFARVHRNLCTCGSLNNNKPDTGRRRLRRTLSIEKRFLQSLEDSPNTSTRVIVQKLGVSQSVVWLILHEHGEHRYHLQRVQLLQSNDYPHNA
;
A
#
# COMPACT_ATOMS: atom_id res chain seq x y z
N MET A 1 -19.25 -21.78 35.26
CA MET A 1 -18.82 -20.71 34.33
C MET A 1 -18.24 -21.20 33.00
N PHE A 2 -18.20 -22.51 32.70
CA PHE A 2 -17.50 -23.05 31.50
C PHE A 2 -18.38 -23.88 30.53
N ALA A 3 -19.71 -23.88 30.71
CA ALA A 3 -20.62 -24.75 29.96
C ALA A 3 -20.53 -24.55 28.43
N ARG A 4 -20.31 -23.30 27.99
CA ARG A 4 -20.20 -22.95 26.57
C ARG A 4 -18.91 -23.47 25.94
N VAL A 5 -17.79 -23.39 26.66
CA VAL A 5 -16.48 -23.91 26.23
C VAL A 5 -16.54 -25.43 26.11
N HIS A 6 -17.08 -26.10 27.14
CA HIS A 6 -17.26 -27.55 27.16
C HIS A 6 -18.17 -28.01 26.02
N ARG A 7 -19.31 -27.35 25.81
CA ARG A 7 -20.23 -27.65 24.70
C ARG A 7 -19.54 -27.53 23.35
N ASN A 8 -18.79 -26.45 23.11
CA ASN A 8 -18.10 -26.24 21.84
C ASN A 8 -17.03 -27.31 21.56
N LEU A 9 -16.30 -27.76 22.58
CA LEU A 9 -15.35 -28.87 22.46
C LEU A 9 -16.06 -30.18 22.13
N CYS A 10 -17.15 -30.51 22.83
CA CYS A 10 -17.91 -31.72 22.57
C CYS A 10 -18.58 -31.73 21.19
N THR A 11 -19.08 -30.59 20.71
CA THR A 11 -19.85 -30.53 19.46
C THR A 11 -19.00 -30.25 18.23
N CYS A 12 -17.96 -29.43 18.35
CA CYS A 12 -17.18 -28.94 17.22
C CYS A 12 -15.67 -29.26 17.33
N GLY A 13 -15.22 -29.85 18.44
CA GLY A 13 -13.82 -30.25 18.64
C GLY A 13 -12.81 -29.10 18.69
N SER A 14 -13.28 -27.84 18.65
CA SER A 14 -12.41 -26.67 18.53
C SER A 14 -12.94 -25.51 19.37
N LEU A 15 -12.01 -24.70 19.86
CA LEU A 15 -12.27 -23.45 20.59
C LEU A 15 -12.16 -22.24 19.66
N ASN A 16 -12.44 -22.39 18.37
CA ASN A 16 -12.24 -21.32 17.41
C ASN A 16 -12.98 -20.06 17.84
N ASN A 17 -12.21 -18.99 18.09
CA ASN A 17 -12.72 -17.64 18.18
C ASN A 17 -13.19 -17.25 16.78
N ASN A 18 -14.45 -17.57 16.47
CA ASN A 18 -15.11 -17.13 15.26
C ASN A 18 -15.29 -15.61 15.37
N LYS A 19 -14.21 -14.86 15.12
CA LYS A 19 -14.27 -13.41 14.98
C LYS A 19 -15.00 -13.18 13.65
N PRO A 20 -16.26 -12.69 13.65
CA PRO A 20 -16.81 -12.15 12.42
C PRO A 20 -15.84 -11.09 11.90
N ASP A 21 -15.84 -10.80 10.61
CA ASP A 21 -14.98 -9.78 9.99
C ASP A 21 -15.17 -8.43 10.72
N THR A 22 -14.37 -8.20 11.77
CA THR A 22 -14.57 -7.13 12.74
C THR A 22 -13.41 -6.17 12.57
N GLY A 23 -13.73 -4.96 12.10
CA GLY A 23 -12.76 -3.92 11.80
C GLY A 23 -13.33 -2.93 10.79
N ARG A 24 -12.56 -1.88 10.49
CA ARG A 24 -12.90 -0.94 9.41
C ARG A 24 -13.08 -1.74 8.13
N ARG A 25 -14.26 -1.64 7.49
CA ARG A 25 -14.53 -2.24 6.17
C ARG A 25 -13.34 -1.92 5.27
N ARG A 26 -12.58 -2.96 4.86
CA ARG A 26 -11.50 -2.81 3.89
C ARG A 26 -12.13 -2.12 2.69
N LEU A 27 -11.89 -0.83 2.51
CA LEU A 27 -12.50 -0.04 1.46
C LEU A 27 -12.08 -0.68 0.15
N ARG A 28 -13.00 -1.47 -0.43
CA ARG A 28 -12.96 -2.14 -1.72
C ARG A 28 -11.57 -2.12 -2.36
N ARG A 29 -10.67 -2.98 -1.87
CA ARG A 29 -9.63 -3.54 -2.74
C ARG A 29 -10.32 -4.39 -3.78
N THR A 30 -10.85 -3.75 -4.81
CA THR A 30 -11.31 -4.47 -5.99
C THR A 30 -10.04 -4.80 -6.76
N LEU A 31 -9.74 -6.08 -6.95
CA LEU A 31 -8.56 -6.55 -7.72
C LEU A 31 -8.44 -5.85 -9.09
N SER A 32 -9.57 -5.43 -9.68
CA SER A 32 -9.60 -4.63 -10.90
C SER A 32 -8.93 -3.25 -10.76
N ILE A 33 -9.15 -2.56 -9.65
CA ILE A 33 -8.54 -1.26 -9.36
C ILE A 33 -7.04 -1.41 -9.17
N GLU A 34 -6.63 -2.44 -8.42
CA GLU A 34 -5.24 -2.77 -8.18
C GLU A 34 -4.50 -3.08 -9.49
N LYS A 35 -5.07 -3.95 -10.33
CA LYS A 35 -4.51 -4.25 -11.66
C LYS A 35 -4.38 -3.00 -12.53
N ARG A 36 -5.42 -2.17 -12.60
CA ARG A 36 -5.36 -0.91 -13.37
C ARG A 36 -4.33 0.07 -12.83
N PHE A 37 -4.18 0.12 -11.51
CA PHE A 37 -3.16 0.94 -10.86
C PHE A 37 -1.76 0.47 -11.23
N LEU A 38 -1.46 -0.82 -11.06
CA LEU A 38 -0.17 -1.42 -11.39
C LEU A 38 0.16 -1.25 -12.88
N GLN A 39 -0.80 -1.48 -13.77
CA GLN A 39 -0.62 -1.26 -15.21
C GLN A 39 -0.31 0.21 -15.53
N SER A 40 -1.00 1.16 -14.89
CA SER A 40 -0.71 2.59 -15.07
C SER A 40 0.68 3.00 -14.58
N LEU A 41 1.22 2.30 -13.57
CA LEU A 41 2.59 2.50 -13.10
C LEU A 41 3.60 1.97 -14.12
N GLU A 42 3.36 0.79 -14.68
CA GLU A 42 4.23 0.13 -15.65
C GLU A 42 4.28 0.91 -16.98
N ASP A 43 3.12 1.35 -17.48
CA ASP A 43 3.03 2.17 -18.70
C ASP A 43 3.73 3.54 -18.54
N SER A 44 3.79 4.08 -17.31
CA SER A 44 4.29 5.44 -17.07
C SER A 44 5.00 5.57 -15.71
N PRO A 45 6.25 5.06 -15.59
CA PRO A 45 6.96 4.95 -14.31
C PRO A 45 7.26 6.29 -13.64
N ASN A 46 7.25 7.42 -14.37
CA ASN A 46 7.53 8.75 -13.83
C ASN A 46 6.28 9.54 -13.40
N THR A 47 5.07 9.04 -13.65
CA THR A 47 3.83 9.77 -13.37
C THR A 47 3.55 9.83 -11.87
N SER A 48 3.20 10.99 -11.30
CA SER A 48 2.86 11.09 -9.87
C SER A 48 1.71 10.13 -9.47
N THR A 49 1.84 9.46 -8.33
CA THR A 49 0.79 8.58 -7.78
C THR A 49 -0.53 9.35 -7.59
N ARG A 50 -0.46 10.63 -7.26
CA ARG A 50 -1.63 11.52 -7.11
C ARG A 50 -2.43 11.68 -8.41
N VAL A 51 -1.76 11.74 -9.56
CA VAL A 51 -2.40 11.84 -10.88
C VAL A 51 -3.12 10.53 -11.21
N ILE A 52 -2.49 9.40 -10.93
CA ILE A 52 -3.08 8.07 -11.14
C ILE A 52 -4.30 7.87 -10.23
N VAL A 53 -4.23 8.34 -8.98
CA VAL A 53 -5.32 8.33 -8.00
C VAL A 53 -6.53 9.14 -8.51
N GLN A 54 -6.30 10.34 -9.05
CA GLN A 54 -7.36 11.15 -9.67
C GLN A 54 -8.00 10.46 -10.87
N LYS A 55 -7.20 9.81 -11.74
CA LYS A 55 -7.71 9.07 -12.90
C LYS A 55 -8.57 7.86 -12.51
N LEU A 56 -8.20 7.16 -11.43
CA LEU A 56 -8.88 5.94 -10.99
C LEU A 56 -10.03 6.21 -10.01
N GLY A 57 -10.14 7.43 -9.46
CA GLY A 57 -11.17 7.80 -8.48
C GLY A 57 -11.04 7.07 -7.14
N VAL A 58 -9.81 6.72 -6.76
CA VAL A 58 -9.50 5.92 -5.55
C VAL A 58 -9.00 6.85 -4.44
N SER A 59 -9.08 6.44 -3.18
CA SER A 59 -8.41 7.16 -2.09
C SER A 59 -6.90 6.96 -2.12
N GLN A 60 -6.13 8.02 -1.83
CA GLN A 60 -4.67 7.98 -1.75
C GLN A 60 -4.14 6.90 -0.78
N SER A 61 -4.85 6.65 0.33
CA SER A 61 -4.49 5.63 1.32
C SER A 61 -4.49 4.20 0.76
N VAL A 62 -5.42 3.86 -0.12
CA VAL A 62 -5.49 2.55 -0.77
C VAL A 62 -4.32 2.37 -1.74
N VAL A 63 -3.94 3.44 -2.46
CA VAL A 63 -2.79 3.42 -3.36
C VAL A 63 -1.49 3.23 -2.60
N TRP A 64 -1.28 3.94 -1.48
CA TRP A 64 -0.12 3.71 -0.63
C TRP A 64 -0.04 2.28 -0.09
N LEU A 65 -1.18 1.69 0.28
CA LEU A 65 -1.24 0.31 0.74
C LEU A 65 -0.86 -0.69 -0.38
N ILE A 66 -1.32 -0.45 -1.62
CA ILE A 66 -0.95 -1.28 -2.78
C ILE A 66 0.55 -1.16 -3.06
N LEU A 67 1.09 0.07 -3.11
CA LEU A 67 2.53 0.29 -3.35
C LEU A 67 3.39 -0.41 -2.30
N HIS A 68 3.02 -0.32 -1.02
CA HIS A 68 3.74 -0.96 0.07
C HIS A 68 3.68 -2.50 -0.01
N GLU A 69 2.54 -3.08 -0.39
CA GLU A 69 2.42 -4.54 -0.50
C GLU A 69 3.15 -5.15 -1.69
N HIS A 70 3.21 -4.43 -2.81
CA HIS A 70 3.96 -4.87 -3.99
C HIS A 70 5.44 -4.51 -3.92
N GLY A 71 5.88 -3.76 -2.90
CA GLY A 71 7.27 -3.29 -2.78
C GLY A 71 7.66 -2.23 -3.82
N GLU A 72 6.69 -1.70 -4.56
CA GLU A 72 6.88 -0.73 -5.64
C GLU A 72 7.04 0.69 -5.08
N HIS A 73 8.11 0.92 -4.31
CA HIS A 73 8.45 2.24 -3.80
C HIS A 73 9.15 3.06 -4.88
N ARG A 74 8.44 4.03 -5.45
CA ARG A 74 9.05 5.00 -6.37
C ARG A 74 10.05 5.88 -5.62
N TYR A 75 11.31 5.76 -6.00
CA TYR A 75 12.31 6.77 -5.71
C TYR A 75 12.20 7.89 -6.74
N HIS A 76 12.00 9.12 -6.29
CA HIS A 76 12.06 10.27 -7.18
C HIS A 76 13.52 10.55 -7.52
N LEU A 77 13.89 10.30 -8.78
CA LEU A 77 15.19 10.71 -9.30
C LEU A 77 15.27 12.24 -9.27
N GLN A 78 15.99 12.77 -8.28
CA GLN A 78 16.28 14.18 -8.19
C GLN A 78 17.62 14.44 -8.85
N ARG A 79 17.62 15.29 -9.88
CA ARG A 79 18.88 15.77 -10.48
C ARG A 79 19.58 16.65 -9.45
N VAL A 80 20.80 16.29 -9.09
CA VAL A 80 21.68 17.11 -8.26
C VAL A 80 22.51 18.02 -9.13
N GLN A 81 22.94 19.16 -8.57
CA GLN A 81 23.85 20.08 -9.25
C GLN A 81 25.21 19.39 -9.46
N LEU A 82 25.79 19.56 -10.65
CA LEU A 82 27.16 19.14 -10.93
C LEU A 82 28.11 20.13 -10.24
N LEU A 83 29.08 19.61 -9.48
CA LEU A 83 30.11 20.43 -8.86
C LEU A 83 30.98 21.07 -9.95
N GLN A 84 30.96 22.40 -10.05
CA GLN A 84 31.79 23.16 -10.97
C GLN A 84 33.11 23.55 -10.32
N SER A 85 34.13 23.84 -11.11
CA SER A 85 35.43 24.31 -10.59
C SER A 85 35.31 25.57 -9.73
N ASN A 86 34.29 26.39 -9.96
CA ASN A 86 33.99 27.59 -9.16
C ASN A 86 33.31 27.30 -7.81
N ASP A 87 32.79 26.10 -7.58
CA ASP A 87 32.17 25.72 -6.32
C ASP A 87 33.21 25.36 -5.23
N TYR A 88 34.48 25.21 -5.61
CA TYR A 88 35.57 25.02 -4.66
C TYR A 88 35.96 26.36 -4.01
N PRO A 89 36.25 26.36 -2.70
CA PRO A 89 36.76 27.56 -2.04
C PRO A 89 38.04 28.00 -2.74
N HIS A 90 38.09 29.28 -3.12
CA HIS A 90 39.33 29.88 -3.57
C HIS A 90 40.22 29.98 -2.33
N ASN A 91 41.22 29.10 -2.22
CA ASN A 91 42.24 29.22 -1.20
C ASN A 91 42.94 30.57 -1.44
N ALA A 92 42.66 31.54 -0.56
CA ALA A 92 43.28 32.87 -0.57
C ALA A 92 44.72 32.80 -0.03
#